data_AF-A0A9J6DZW3-F1
#
_entry.id   AF-A0A9J6DZW3-F1
#
_cell.length_a   1.000
_cell.length_b   1.000
_cell.length_c   1.000
_cell.angle_alpha   90.00
_cell.angle_beta   90.00
_cell.angle_gamma   90.00
#
_symmetry.space_group_name_H-M   'P 1'
#
loop_
_entity.id
_entity.type
_entity.pdbx_description
1 polymer ?
#
loop_
_entity_poly.entity_id
_entity_poly.type
_entity_poly.pdbx_seq_one_letter_code
_entity_poly.pdbx_strand_id
1 'polypeptide(L)'
;MADFAAPGGSRPSRGTGNVSANFDATDMTAFTASVLATEHPAVIATAGLHADFLEAYIVHSTSQDVLTLIEKYASLCEDYLAKVRKVTEILASRKGEPVWMEAMTCESLLTIELNTWRLTGTLLRDRLKADELMKEDADTTISVDGSREASEKEIVEALMARDSFARRAQLVVDWLESCAAHQRGVGNDVERLECFAGRGSAWKNTLHHVKACADAGSAPSSYVTELDPDTPSRERLPTNNRDHEDECRLFRSVFFHLRAGQLQRAQELAADNSHYSLAAALEEWRPYHDPNNGSIMGADSMQPARGNLYRNLSKHACWEAASNPTCSLYERAVYGALSGNVQAMLPACTTWEDKLWARMRAVVDVCVEQKLRTATQQARSLEPQPPDYPCGRGTLEAVFRDLQVAAGEGETRGQKITHILQRGLVLDDAVSTIEEIHDWVSAQVIEPPLLFMRFLAHMVLFLRQLDRETDTGACSALFCTYVDRLFDEGHVPFVATHAATLPASD
;
A
#
# COMPACT_ATOMS: atom_id res chain seq x y z
N MET A 1 19.33 -3.89 38.71
CA MET A 1 19.81 -3.59 40.08
C MET A 1 20.37 -2.17 40.06
N ALA A 2 19.51 -1.20 40.34
CA ALA A 2 19.81 0.17 40.77
C ALA A 2 18.45 0.89 40.88
N ASP A 3 17.92 0.89 42.10
CA ASP A 3 16.73 1.61 42.54
C ASP A 3 16.91 3.13 42.40
N PHE A 4 15.82 3.85 42.10
CA PHE A 4 15.64 5.19 42.63
C PHE A 4 14.19 5.41 43.08
N ALA A 5 14.11 6.02 44.27
CA ALA A 5 13.00 5.99 45.20
C ALA A 5 11.81 6.88 44.81
N ALA A 6 10.63 6.47 45.27
CA ALA A 6 9.43 7.30 45.34
C ALA A 6 9.56 8.39 46.41
N PRO A 7 8.97 9.58 46.19
CA PRO A 7 8.50 10.43 47.26
C PRO A 7 6.97 10.36 47.34
N GLY A 8 6.47 10.06 48.54
CA GLY A 8 5.06 10.26 48.88
C GLY A 8 4.71 11.76 48.87
N GLY A 9 3.53 12.07 48.35
CA GLY A 9 2.99 13.43 48.33
C GLY A 9 1.55 13.43 47.83
N SER A 10 0.63 13.60 48.77
CA SER A 10 -0.75 14.11 48.69
C SER A 10 -1.38 14.32 47.30
N ARG A 11 -2.53 13.65 47.08
CA ARG A 11 -3.50 13.94 45.99
C ARG A 11 -3.74 15.45 45.85
N PRO A 12 -3.53 16.07 44.68
CA PRO A 12 -4.11 17.36 44.40
C PRO A 12 -5.59 17.19 44.04
N SER A 13 -6.43 18.04 44.63
CA SER A 13 -7.85 18.16 44.36
C SER A 13 -8.13 18.31 42.87
N ARG A 14 -9.03 17.47 42.33
CA ARG A 14 -9.65 17.66 41.01
C ARG A 14 -10.32 19.04 40.98
N GLY A 15 -9.71 19.99 40.30
CA GLY A 15 -10.36 21.23 39.90
C GLY A 15 -11.41 20.91 38.85
N THR A 16 -12.67 21.03 39.23
CA THR A 16 -13.82 20.98 38.33
C THR A 16 -13.80 22.20 37.41
N GLY A 17 -13.10 22.09 36.28
CA GLY A 17 -13.24 23.01 35.16
C GLY A 17 -14.35 22.51 34.24
N ASN A 18 -15.59 22.92 34.52
CA ASN A 18 -16.71 22.73 33.60
C ASN A 18 -16.42 23.53 32.31
N VAL A 19 -15.95 22.88 31.25
CA VAL A 19 -15.96 23.46 29.90
C VAL A 19 -17.19 22.94 29.18
N SER A 20 -18.33 23.55 29.49
CA SER A 20 -19.54 23.47 28.66
C SER A 20 -19.30 24.35 27.44
N ALA A 21 -18.73 23.78 26.37
CA ALA A 21 -18.70 24.42 25.06
C ALA A 21 -19.91 23.93 24.26
N ASN A 22 -20.90 24.82 24.08
CA ASN A 22 -21.95 24.65 23.08
C ASN A 22 -21.28 24.57 21.69
N PHE A 23 -21.30 23.38 21.09
CA PHE A 23 -20.86 23.17 19.72
C PHE A 23 -22.06 23.38 18.78
N ASP A 24 -22.35 24.65 18.49
CA ASP A 24 -23.13 25.00 17.30
C ASP A 24 -22.17 25.42 16.17
N ALA A 25 -22.49 24.93 14.98
CA ALA A 25 -21.78 25.05 13.72
C ALA A 25 -21.05 26.41 13.56
N THR A 26 -19.73 26.40 13.71
CA THR A 26 -18.88 27.54 13.36
C THR A 26 -18.12 27.21 12.07
N ASP A 27 -18.26 28.13 11.12
CA ASP A 27 -17.72 28.11 9.76
C ASP A 27 -16.22 27.78 9.72
N MET A 28 -15.87 26.66 9.07
CA MET A 28 -14.64 25.86 9.25
C MET A 28 -13.50 26.18 8.26
N THR A 29 -13.45 27.41 7.72
CA THR A 29 -12.34 27.83 6.82
C THR A 29 -11.24 28.61 7.51
N ALA A 30 -11.47 29.09 8.74
CA ALA A 30 -10.47 29.74 9.57
C ALA A 30 -10.06 28.84 10.73
N PHE A 31 -8.99 28.05 10.54
CA PHE A 31 -8.27 27.47 11.68
C PHE A 31 -7.65 28.65 12.45
N THR A 32 -8.39 29.20 13.42
CA THR A 32 -8.02 30.46 14.06
C THR A 32 -6.72 30.29 14.86
N ALA A 33 -5.90 31.34 14.92
CA ALA A 33 -4.66 31.34 15.73
C ALA A 33 -4.90 30.93 17.19
N SER A 34 -6.13 31.13 17.69
CA SER A 34 -6.61 30.68 19.00
C SER A 34 -6.57 29.15 19.16
N VAL A 35 -7.03 28.38 18.16
CA VAL A 35 -7.03 26.90 18.21
C VAL A 35 -5.61 26.35 18.20
N LEU A 36 -4.71 26.96 17.44
CA LEU A 36 -3.29 26.57 17.37
C LEU A 36 -2.50 26.93 18.64
N ALA A 37 -3.00 27.86 19.44
CA ALA A 37 -2.44 28.24 20.73
C ALA A 37 -2.89 27.32 21.88
N THR A 38 -3.81 26.38 21.63
CA THR A 38 -4.26 25.40 22.64
C THR A 38 -3.20 24.32 22.87
N GLU A 39 -3.33 23.60 23.99
CA GLU A 39 -2.45 22.47 24.32
C GLU A 39 -2.66 21.25 23.39
N HIS A 40 -3.85 21.12 22.79
CA HIS A 40 -4.27 19.94 22.01
C HIS A 40 -4.95 20.30 20.66
N PRO A 41 -4.26 20.97 19.72
CA PRO A 41 -4.85 21.48 18.49
C PRO A 41 -5.34 20.37 17.54
N ALA A 42 -4.67 19.22 17.51
CA ALA A 42 -5.07 18.09 16.67
C ALA A 42 -6.31 17.35 17.20
N VAL A 43 -6.45 17.25 18.52
CA VAL A 43 -7.66 16.70 19.16
C VAL A 43 -8.86 17.59 18.85
N ILE A 44 -8.70 18.91 18.95
CA ILE A 44 -9.78 19.85 18.58
C ILE A 44 -10.13 19.74 17.09
N ALA A 45 -9.13 19.58 16.22
CA ALA A 45 -9.38 19.39 14.78
C ALA A 45 -10.23 18.14 14.47
N THR A 46 -10.20 17.14 15.35
CA THR A 46 -10.88 15.84 15.19
C THR A 46 -12.12 15.69 16.08
N ALA A 47 -12.49 16.70 16.86
CA ALA A 47 -13.59 16.62 17.83
C ALA A 47 -14.95 16.25 17.20
N GLY A 48 -15.25 16.74 16.00
CA GLY A 48 -16.51 16.43 15.29
C GLY A 48 -16.58 15.02 14.70
N LEU A 49 -15.45 14.32 14.57
CA LEU A 49 -15.37 13.05 13.86
C LEU A 49 -16.26 11.96 14.47
N HIS A 50 -16.39 11.95 15.79
CA HIS A 50 -17.25 11.00 16.51
C HIS A 50 -18.73 11.17 16.15
N ALA A 51 -19.19 12.42 16.03
CA ALA A 51 -20.56 12.74 15.65
C ALA A 51 -20.82 12.35 14.19
N ASP A 52 -19.92 12.73 13.29
CA ASP A 52 -20.08 12.51 11.84
C ASP A 52 -20.10 11.00 11.50
N PHE A 53 -19.28 10.19 12.19
CA PHE A 53 -19.27 8.73 12.02
C PHE A 53 -20.57 8.08 12.50
N LEU A 54 -21.08 8.54 13.65
CA LEU A 54 -22.35 8.05 14.18
C LEU A 54 -23.51 8.44 13.27
N GLU A 55 -23.55 9.68 12.79
CA GLU A 55 -24.57 10.15 11.85
C GLU A 55 -24.56 9.30 10.56
N ALA A 56 -23.37 9.10 9.96
CA ALA A 56 -23.22 8.25 8.79
C ALA A 56 -23.72 6.81 9.04
N TYR A 57 -23.42 6.24 10.20
CA TYR A 57 -23.90 4.91 10.58
C TYR A 57 -25.43 4.83 10.66
N ILE A 58 -26.07 5.83 11.29
CA ILE A 58 -27.53 5.87 11.45
C ILE A 58 -28.21 5.98 10.08
N VAL A 59 -27.70 6.89 9.24
CA VAL A 59 -28.23 7.15 7.89
C VAL A 59 -28.12 5.91 7.01
N HIS A 60 -27.02 5.15 7.14
CA HIS A 60 -26.74 3.95 6.36
C HIS A 60 -26.76 2.69 7.24
N SER A 61 -27.85 2.51 7.98
CA SER A 61 -28.00 1.42 8.95
C SER A 61 -28.36 0.06 8.31
N THR A 62 -28.73 0.05 7.03
CA THR A 62 -29.18 -1.17 6.33
C THR A 62 -28.04 -1.94 5.68
N SER A 63 -28.21 -3.25 5.52
CA SER A 63 -27.23 -4.12 4.85
C SER A 63 -27.04 -3.80 3.37
N GLN A 64 -27.98 -3.09 2.73
CA GLN A 64 -27.87 -2.66 1.33
C GLN A 64 -26.99 -1.41 1.16
N ASP A 65 -26.83 -0.61 2.22
CA ASP A 65 -26.08 0.65 2.20
C ASP A 65 -24.61 0.51 2.64
N VAL A 66 -24.15 -0.72 2.93
CA VAL A 66 -22.81 -0.97 3.52
C VAL A 66 -21.66 -0.42 2.67
N LEU A 67 -21.76 -0.44 1.34
CA LEU A 67 -20.76 0.15 0.47
C LEU A 67 -20.74 1.68 0.59
N THR A 68 -21.92 2.30 0.60
CA THR A 68 -22.09 3.75 0.78
C THR A 68 -21.56 4.19 2.15
N LEU A 69 -21.80 3.40 3.20
CA LEU A 69 -21.27 3.67 4.54
C LEU A 69 -19.74 3.70 4.56
N ILE A 70 -19.09 2.69 3.97
CA ILE A 70 -17.61 2.64 3.90
C ILE A 70 -17.05 3.83 3.12
N GLU A 71 -17.67 4.18 1.99
CA GLU A 71 -17.27 5.33 1.19
C GLU A 71 -17.41 6.62 1.98
N LYS A 72 -18.48 6.74 2.78
CA LYS A 72 -18.68 7.88 3.68
C LYS A 72 -17.64 7.93 4.80
N TYR A 73 -17.33 6.81 5.45
CA TYR A 73 -16.25 6.74 6.45
C TYR A 73 -14.89 7.11 5.89
N ALA A 74 -14.54 6.59 4.70
CA ALA A 74 -13.31 6.96 4.02
C ALA A 74 -13.27 8.47 3.71
N SER A 75 -14.36 9.03 3.17
CA SER A 75 -14.46 10.48 2.91
C SER A 75 -14.30 11.31 4.18
N LEU A 76 -14.95 10.93 5.29
CA LEU A 76 -14.80 11.61 6.57
C LEU A 76 -13.34 11.56 7.06
N CYS A 77 -12.71 10.39 7.03
CA CYS A 77 -11.30 10.28 7.40
C CYS A 77 -10.41 11.18 6.53
N GLU A 78 -10.67 11.29 5.23
CA GLU A 78 -9.91 12.14 4.31
C GLU A 78 -10.08 13.63 4.63
N ASP A 79 -11.31 14.08 4.90
CA ASP A 79 -11.62 15.46 5.27
C ASP A 79 -10.93 15.86 6.58
N TYR A 80 -10.98 14.99 7.60
CA TYR A 80 -10.34 15.26 8.89
C TYR A 80 -8.83 15.12 8.82
N LEU A 81 -8.30 14.20 8.01
CA LEU A 81 -6.86 14.08 7.77
C LEU A 81 -6.30 15.34 7.11
N ALA A 82 -7.02 15.96 6.18
CA ALA A 82 -6.63 17.24 5.59
C ALA A 82 -6.54 18.37 6.65
N LYS A 83 -7.48 18.39 7.62
CA LYS A 83 -7.43 19.34 8.75
C LYS A 83 -6.20 19.10 9.62
N VAL A 84 -5.93 17.85 9.99
CA VAL A 84 -4.78 17.49 10.84
C VAL A 84 -3.46 17.76 10.13
N ARG A 85 -3.35 17.50 8.82
CA ARG A 85 -2.15 17.83 8.02
C ARG A 85 -1.85 19.33 8.02
N LYS A 86 -2.88 20.17 7.90
CA LYS A 86 -2.71 21.61 8.04
C LYS A 86 -2.18 21.99 9.43
N VAL A 87 -2.61 21.31 10.48
CA VAL A 87 -2.07 21.49 11.84
C VAL A 87 -0.61 21.04 11.92
N THR A 88 -0.25 19.88 11.37
CA THR A 88 1.14 19.37 11.41
C THR A 88 2.09 20.24 10.60
N GLU A 89 1.65 20.78 9.46
CA GLU A 89 2.39 21.77 8.66
C GLU A 89 2.68 23.06 9.44
N ILE A 90 1.66 23.61 10.11
CA ILE A 90 1.83 24.83 10.92
C ILE A 90 2.76 24.59 12.11
N LEU A 91 2.67 23.41 12.72
CA LEU A 91 3.53 22.99 13.83
C LEU A 91 4.93 22.50 13.36
N ALA A 92 5.27 22.60 12.08
CA ALA A 92 6.55 22.10 11.56
C ALA A 92 7.78 22.79 12.18
N SER A 93 7.65 24.00 12.71
CA SER A 93 8.71 24.70 13.46
C SER A 93 8.92 24.14 14.88
N ARG A 94 7.93 23.41 15.41
CA ARG A 94 7.89 22.83 16.77
C ARG A 94 8.16 21.32 16.76
N LYS A 95 8.89 20.82 15.75
CA LYS A 95 9.22 19.40 15.61
C LYS A 95 9.89 18.84 16.88
N GLY A 96 9.36 17.73 17.37
CA GLY A 96 9.82 17.06 18.59
C GLY A 96 9.12 17.51 19.88
N GLU A 97 8.31 18.58 19.85
CA GLU A 97 7.48 18.95 21.00
C GLU A 97 6.28 18.00 21.17
N PRO A 98 5.74 17.84 22.40
CA PRO A 98 4.62 16.93 22.66
C PRO A 98 3.39 17.23 21.79
N VAL A 99 3.10 18.52 21.56
CA VAL A 99 1.98 18.98 20.72
C VAL A 99 2.16 18.53 19.26
N TRP A 100 3.39 18.57 18.75
CA TRP A 100 3.69 18.09 17.40
C TRP A 100 3.61 16.56 17.32
N MET A 101 4.10 15.85 18.33
CA MET A 101 4.02 14.38 18.40
C MET A 101 2.57 13.89 18.48
N GLU A 102 1.71 14.58 19.22
CA GLU A 102 0.27 14.30 19.27
C GLU A 102 -0.37 14.49 17.89
N ALA A 103 -0.10 15.61 17.22
CA ALA A 103 -0.63 15.87 15.88
C ALA A 103 -0.18 14.82 14.85
N MET A 104 1.10 14.43 14.88
CA MET A 104 1.61 13.34 14.04
C MET A 104 0.97 11.98 14.36
N THR A 105 0.66 11.72 15.64
CA THR A 105 -0.03 10.50 16.06
C THR A 105 -1.46 10.49 15.52
N CYS A 106 -2.20 11.59 15.63
CA CYS A 106 -3.53 11.74 15.02
C CYS A 106 -3.47 11.56 13.49
N GLU A 107 -2.49 12.18 12.82
CA GLU A 107 -2.30 12.06 11.38
C GLU A 107 -2.06 10.60 10.97
N SER A 108 -1.17 9.91 11.70
CA SER A 108 -0.86 8.50 11.46
C SER A 108 -2.09 7.60 11.66
N LEU A 109 -2.84 7.79 12.74
CA LEU A 109 -4.03 6.98 13.04
C LEU A 109 -5.11 7.16 11.97
N LEU A 110 -5.41 8.41 11.60
CA LEU A 110 -6.38 8.71 10.54
C LEU A 110 -5.94 8.20 9.16
N THR A 111 -4.65 8.28 8.85
CA THR A 111 -4.10 7.73 7.60
C THR A 111 -4.32 6.22 7.54
N ILE A 112 -4.04 5.50 8.62
CA ILE A 112 -4.21 4.06 8.67
C ILE A 112 -5.69 3.68 8.60
N GLU A 113 -6.55 4.40 9.33
CA GLU A 113 -7.99 4.18 9.30
C GLU A 113 -8.56 4.40 7.89
N LEU A 114 -8.23 5.52 7.24
CA LEU A 114 -8.61 5.82 5.85
C LEU A 114 -8.21 4.67 4.92
N ASN A 115 -6.95 4.23 5.01
CA ASN A 115 -6.43 3.15 4.18
C ASN A 115 -7.15 1.83 4.45
N THR A 116 -7.52 1.57 5.70
CA THR A 116 -8.24 0.34 6.08
C THR A 116 -9.67 0.36 5.58
N TRP A 117 -10.39 1.48 5.66
CA TRP A 117 -11.73 1.60 5.05
C TRP A 117 -11.67 1.42 3.53
N ARG A 118 -10.67 1.99 2.86
CA ARG A 118 -10.46 1.79 1.41
C ARG A 118 -10.19 0.33 1.07
N LEU A 119 -9.40 -0.38 1.87
CA LEU A 119 -9.19 -1.82 1.72
C LEU A 119 -10.51 -2.60 1.88
N THR A 120 -11.23 -2.35 2.97
CA THR A 120 -12.52 -3.01 3.27
C THR A 120 -13.51 -2.82 2.12
N GLY A 121 -13.67 -1.60 1.62
CA GLY A 121 -14.57 -1.32 0.49
C GLY A 121 -14.13 -1.98 -0.81
N THR A 122 -12.81 -2.09 -1.04
CA THR A 122 -12.26 -2.77 -2.23
C THR A 122 -12.54 -4.27 -2.20
N LEU A 123 -12.26 -4.93 -1.07
CA LEU A 123 -12.51 -6.36 -0.89
C LEU A 123 -14.00 -6.69 -0.85
N LEU A 124 -14.83 -5.85 -0.22
CA LEU A 124 -16.27 -6.07 -0.18
C LEU A 124 -16.91 -5.96 -1.57
N ARG A 125 -16.53 -4.94 -2.36
CA ARG A 125 -17.01 -4.81 -3.74
C ARG A 125 -16.67 -6.03 -4.59
N ASP A 126 -15.47 -6.59 -4.42
CA ASP A 126 -15.06 -7.80 -5.15
C ASP A 126 -15.96 -8.99 -4.84
N ARG A 127 -16.28 -9.17 -3.56
CA ARG A 127 -17.09 -10.29 -3.09
C ARG A 127 -18.54 -10.19 -3.54
N LEU A 128 -19.13 -9.01 -3.41
CA LEU A 128 -20.51 -8.78 -3.85
C LEU A 128 -20.64 -9.05 -5.35
N LYS A 129 -19.68 -8.60 -6.15
CA LYS A 129 -19.63 -8.91 -7.59
C LYS A 129 -19.44 -10.41 -7.86
N ALA A 130 -18.59 -11.08 -7.10
CA ALA A 130 -18.40 -12.52 -7.25
C ALA A 130 -19.68 -13.30 -6.92
N ASP A 131 -20.41 -12.88 -5.88
CA ASP A 131 -21.70 -13.49 -5.49
C ASP A 131 -22.80 -13.21 -6.52
N GLU A 132 -22.79 -12.05 -7.17
CA GLU A 132 -23.68 -11.71 -8.30
C GLU A 132 -23.39 -12.60 -9.52
N LEU A 133 -22.12 -12.70 -9.93
CA LEU A 133 -21.71 -13.53 -11.08
C LEU A 133 -22.03 -15.01 -10.86
N MET A 134 -21.86 -15.53 -9.65
CA MET A 134 -22.23 -16.91 -9.32
C MET A 134 -23.73 -17.18 -9.45
N LYS A 135 -24.58 -16.16 -9.27
CA LYS A 135 -26.04 -16.28 -9.48
C LYS A 135 -26.42 -16.23 -10.95
N GLU A 136 -25.67 -15.48 -11.78
CA GLU A 136 -25.91 -15.34 -13.22
C GLU A 136 -25.35 -16.52 -14.05
N ASP A 137 -24.19 -17.07 -13.69
CA ASP A 137 -23.55 -18.20 -14.40
C ASP A 137 -24.35 -19.52 -14.28
N ALA A 138 -25.30 -19.61 -13.36
CA ALA A 138 -26.22 -20.76 -13.26
C ALA A 138 -27.15 -20.89 -14.49
N ASP A 139 -27.31 -19.83 -15.29
CA ASP A 139 -28.31 -19.74 -16.37
C ASP A 139 -27.71 -19.67 -17.78
N THR A 140 -26.37 -19.65 -17.91
CA THR A 140 -25.73 -19.36 -19.22
C THR A 140 -24.61 -20.34 -19.59
N THR A 141 -24.86 -21.22 -20.57
CA THR A 141 -23.82 -22.05 -21.20
C THR A 141 -23.23 -21.31 -22.41
N ILE A 142 -22.07 -20.68 -22.24
CA ILE A 142 -21.36 -20.01 -23.34
C ILE A 142 -20.44 -21.02 -24.04
N SER A 143 -20.75 -21.31 -25.30
CA SER A 143 -19.85 -22.00 -26.23
C SER A 143 -18.73 -21.04 -26.67
N VAL A 144 -17.49 -21.34 -26.32
CA VAL A 144 -16.32 -20.58 -26.77
C VAL A 144 -15.87 -21.10 -28.14
N ASP A 145 -15.80 -20.20 -29.12
CA ASP A 145 -15.25 -20.45 -30.44
C ASP A 145 -13.73 -20.71 -30.32
N GLY A 146 -13.32 -21.96 -30.54
CA GLY A 146 -11.96 -22.46 -30.31
C GLY A 146 -10.96 -22.15 -31.42
N SER A 147 -11.23 -21.16 -32.28
CA SER A 147 -10.44 -20.92 -33.50
C SER A 147 -9.37 -19.82 -33.40
N ARG A 148 -9.38 -18.98 -32.36
CA ARG A 148 -8.40 -17.89 -32.16
C ARG A 148 -7.48 -18.13 -30.97
N GLU A 149 -6.17 -17.99 -31.19
CA GLU A 149 -5.18 -17.93 -30.10
C GLU A 149 -5.38 -16.65 -29.28
N ALA A 150 -5.68 -16.82 -27.99
CA ALA A 150 -5.88 -15.70 -27.08
C ALA A 150 -4.55 -14.97 -26.80
N SER A 151 -4.58 -13.64 -26.77
CA SER A 151 -3.39 -12.86 -26.41
C SER A 151 -3.08 -12.98 -24.90
N GLU A 152 -1.84 -12.68 -24.49
CA GLU A 152 -1.47 -12.72 -23.06
C GLU A 152 -2.40 -11.83 -22.21
N LYS A 153 -2.73 -10.63 -22.71
CA LYS A 153 -3.70 -9.74 -22.07
C LYS A 153 -5.04 -10.43 -21.80
N GLU A 154 -5.64 -11.05 -22.81
CA GLU A 154 -6.93 -11.74 -22.68
C GLU A 154 -6.84 -12.91 -21.69
N ILE A 155 -5.71 -13.62 -21.67
CA ILE A 155 -5.46 -14.72 -20.72
C ILE A 155 -5.36 -14.20 -19.28
N VAL A 156 -4.66 -13.09 -19.06
CA VAL A 156 -4.53 -12.46 -17.74
C VAL A 156 -5.86 -11.88 -17.26
N GLU A 157 -6.61 -11.22 -18.14
CA GLU A 157 -7.96 -10.71 -17.84
C GLU A 157 -8.91 -11.86 -17.45
N ALA A 158 -8.88 -12.97 -18.20
CA ALA A 158 -9.65 -14.16 -17.89
C ALA A 158 -9.23 -14.83 -16.57
N LEU A 159 -7.93 -14.80 -16.23
CA LEU A 159 -7.42 -15.27 -14.93
C LEU A 159 -8.00 -14.43 -13.81
N MET A 160 -7.92 -13.10 -13.89
CA MET A 160 -8.42 -12.20 -12.86
C MET A 160 -9.94 -12.30 -12.70
N ALA A 161 -10.69 -12.51 -13.80
CA ALA A 161 -12.13 -12.72 -13.73
C ALA A 161 -12.50 -14.01 -12.99
N ARG A 162 -11.79 -15.12 -13.25
CA ARG A 162 -12.18 -16.46 -12.78
C ARG A 162 -11.54 -16.89 -11.47
N ASP A 163 -10.31 -16.47 -11.20
CA ASP A 163 -9.55 -16.90 -10.02
C ASP A 163 -9.65 -15.84 -8.92
N SER A 164 -10.51 -16.09 -7.94
CA SER A 164 -10.75 -15.18 -6.82
C SER A 164 -9.50 -14.97 -5.94
N PHE A 165 -8.60 -15.95 -5.87
CA PHE A 165 -7.36 -15.84 -5.12
C PHE A 165 -6.39 -14.86 -5.80
N ALA A 166 -6.15 -15.03 -7.09
CA ALA A 166 -5.25 -14.16 -7.88
C ALA A 166 -5.79 -12.72 -7.89
N ARG A 167 -7.10 -12.57 -8.10
CA ARG A 167 -7.77 -11.27 -8.06
C ARG A 167 -7.68 -10.61 -6.69
N ARG A 168 -7.95 -11.35 -5.60
CA ARG A 168 -7.79 -10.82 -4.23
C ARG A 168 -6.36 -10.37 -3.95
N ALA A 169 -5.37 -11.16 -4.37
CA ALA A 169 -3.97 -10.79 -4.22
C ALA A 169 -3.63 -9.50 -5.00
N GLN A 170 -4.13 -9.37 -6.23
CA GLN A 170 -3.98 -8.14 -7.04
C GLN A 170 -4.64 -6.93 -6.36
N LEU A 171 -5.86 -7.06 -5.83
CA LEU A 171 -6.55 -5.97 -5.14
C LEU A 171 -5.76 -5.46 -3.92
N VAL A 172 -5.08 -6.35 -3.20
CA VAL A 172 -4.20 -5.95 -2.09
C VAL A 172 -2.95 -5.23 -2.61
N VAL A 173 -2.37 -5.66 -3.73
CA VAL A 173 -1.26 -4.94 -4.39
C VAL A 173 -1.71 -3.53 -4.79
N ASP A 174 -2.85 -3.41 -5.48
CA ASP A 174 -3.41 -2.13 -5.95
C ASP A 174 -3.70 -1.19 -4.78
N TRP A 175 -4.25 -1.73 -3.68
CA TRP A 175 -4.49 -0.97 -2.45
C TRP A 175 -3.17 -0.44 -1.86
N LEU A 176 -2.15 -1.30 -1.70
CA LEU A 176 -0.85 -0.90 -1.17
C LEU A 176 -0.15 0.14 -2.06
N GLU A 177 -0.26 -0.02 -3.39
CA GLU A 177 0.28 0.92 -4.37
C GLU A 177 -0.42 2.28 -4.29
N SER A 178 -1.76 2.28 -4.17
CA SER A 178 -2.55 3.49 -3.94
C SER A 178 -2.15 4.20 -2.65
N CYS A 179 -1.99 3.47 -1.53
CA CYS A 179 -1.52 4.05 -0.28
C CYS A 179 -0.14 4.71 -0.43
N ALA A 180 0.80 4.06 -1.12
CA ALA A 180 2.13 4.61 -1.37
C ALA A 180 2.09 5.84 -2.30
N ALA A 181 1.23 5.85 -3.31
CA ALA A 181 1.05 6.99 -4.20
C ALA A 181 0.53 8.23 -3.44
N HIS A 182 -0.44 8.04 -2.54
CA HIS A 182 -0.97 9.12 -1.71
C HIS A 182 0.09 9.67 -0.75
N GLN A 183 0.86 8.81 -0.09
CA GLN A 183 1.92 9.24 0.82
C GLN A 183 2.98 10.08 0.10
N ARG A 184 3.30 9.74 -1.16
CA ARG A 184 4.25 10.51 -1.98
C ARG A 184 3.72 11.87 -2.41
N GLY A 185 2.45 11.95 -2.82
CA GLY A 185 1.85 13.20 -3.28
C GLY A 185 1.75 14.29 -2.21
N VAL A 186 1.90 13.94 -0.94
CA VAL A 186 1.69 14.83 0.22
C VAL A 186 2.99 15.46 0.74
N GLY A 187 4.16 15.16 0.16
CA GLY A 187 5.45 15.70 0.67
C GLY A 187 6.46 16.15 -0.40
N ASN A 188 7.45 16.95 0.03
CA ASN A 188 8.60 17.39 -0.78
C ASN A 188 9.54 16.23 -1.20
N ASP A 189 9.23 14.98 -0.85
CA ASP A 189 10.05 13.82 -1.18
C ASP A 189 10.05 13.54 -2.69
N VAL A 190 8.99 13.88 -3.42
CA VAL A 190 8.95 13.78 -4.89
C VAL A 190 9.99 14.70 -5.52
N GLU A 191 10.08 15.97 -5.09
CA GLU A 191 11.11 16.89 -5.56
C GLU A 191 12.53 16.37 -5.24
N ARG A 192 12.74 15.79 -4.05
CA ARG A 192 14.05 15.23 -3.66
C ARG A 192 14.46 13.99 -4.46
N LEU A 193 13.51 13.17 -4.88
CA LEU A 193 13.76 11.96 -5.67
C LEU A 193 13.94 12.25 -7.16
N GLU A 194 13.37 13.33 -7.67
CA GLU A 194 13.42 13.72 -9.09
C GLU A 194 14.46 14.81 -9.41
N CYS A 195 15.23 15.29 -8.42
CA CYS A 195 16.34 16.22 -8.61
C CYS A 195 17.56 15.54 -9.26
N PHE A 196 17.48 15.22 -10.56
CA PHE A 196 18.62 14.81 -11.37
C PHE A 196 19.28 16.05 -11.99
N ALA A 197 20.60 16.05 -12.09
CA ALA A 197 21.37 17.19 -12.60
C ALA A 197 21.17 17.40 -14.12
N GLY A 198 20.02 17.97 -14.50
CA GLY A 198 19.66 18.34 -15.87
C GLY A 198 19.38 17.15 -16.79
N ARG A 199 18.56 17.38 -17.83
CA ARG A 199 18.39 16.45 -18.98
C ARG A 199 19.72 16.29 -19.70
N GLY A 200 20.59 15.41 -19.20
CA GLY A 200 21.90 15.08 -19.74
C GLY A 200 21.97 13.63 -20.21
N SER A 201 23.02 13.29 -20.96
CA SER A 201 23.32 11.90 -21.32
C SER A 201 23.55 11.07 -20.07
N ALA A 202 23.06 9.83 -20.08
CA ALA A 202 23.48 8.82 -19.13
C ALA A 202 25.02 8.68 -19.14
N TRP A 203 25.58 8.39 -17.97
CA TRP A 203 27.01 8.20 -17.73
C TRP A 203 27.92 9.30 -18.31
N LYS A 204 27.52 10.57 -18.13
CA LYS A 204 28.21 11.73 -18.71
C LYS A 204 29.68 11.83 -18.26
N ASN A 205 29.99 11.52 -17.00
CA ASN A 205 31.36 11.61 -16.50
C ASN A 205 32.24 10.49 -17.07
N THR A 206 31.67 9.29 -17.21
CA THR A 206 32.29 8.12 -17.82
C THR A 206 32.54 8.37 -19.30
N LEU A 207 31.58 8.92 -20.04
CA LEU A 207 31.76 9.35 -21.44
C LEU A 207 32.93 10.34 -21.59
N HIS A 208 33.05 11.31 -20.68
CA HIS A 208 34.18 12.24 -20.70
C HIS A 208 35.52 11.53 -20.48
N HIS A 209 35.56 10.55 -19.57
CA HIS A 209 36.75 9.73 -19.34
C HIS A 209 37.12 8.88 -20.56
N VAL A 210 36.15 8.17 -21.15
CA VAL A 210 36.34 7.35 -22.36
C VAL A 210 36.92 8.19 -23.50
N LYS A 211 36.36 9.37 -23.75
CA LYS A 211 36.86 10.31 -24.77
C LYS A 211 38.28 10.78 -24.48
N ALA A 212 38.57 11.18 -23.23
CA ALA A 212 39.90 11.62 -22.85
C ALA A 212 40.95 10.52 -23.00
N CYS A 213 40.60 9.26 -22.69
CA CYS A 213 41.48 8.11 -22.89
C CYS A 213 41.71 7.78 -24.37
N ALA A 214 40.67 7.92 -25.21
CA ALA A 214 40.80 7.76 -26.66
C ALA A 214 41.77 8.77 -27.27
N ASP A 215 41.72 10.03 -26.81
CA ASP A 215 42.61 11.10 -27.26
C ASP A 215 44.05 10.95 -26.74
N ALA A 216 44.24 10.38 -25.53
CA ALA A 216 45.54 10.30 -24.85
C ALA A 216 46.41 9.10 -25.25
N GLY A 217 45.86 8.07 -25.91
CA GLY A 217 46.60 6.91 -26.42
C GLY A 217 47.19 5.97 -25.35
N SER A 218 46.58 4.79 -25.21
CA SER A 218 47.15 3.56 -24.59
C SER A 218 47.53 3.60 -23.10
N ALA A 219 46.88 4.42 -22.27
CA ALA A 219 46.89 4.20 -20.82
C ALA A 219 45.82 3.15 -20.44
N PRO A 220 46.09 2.20 -19.53
CA PRO A 220 45.05 1.32 -18.99
C PRO A 220 43.97 2.17 -18.30
N SER A 221 42.72 2.03 -18.74
CA SER A 221 41.59 2.79 -18.19
C SER A 221 41.18 2.21 -16.83
N SER A 222 40.97 3.08 -15.84
CA SER A 222 40.41 2.69 -14.54
C SER A 222 38.88 2.51 -14.57
N TYR A 223 38.23 2.93 -15.65
CA TYR A 223 36.78 2.85 -15.86
C TYR A 223 36.48 2.10 -17.16
N VAL A 224 35.20 1.77 -17.35
CA VAL A 224 34.71 1.15 -18.59
C VAL A 224 35.11 1.90 -19.85
N THR A 225 35.32 1.17 -20.94
CA THR A 225 35.71 1.73 -22.25
C THR A 225 34.55 1.92 -23.21
N GLU A 226 33.47 1.17 -23.03
CA GLU A 226 32.21 1.28 -23.78
C GLU A 226 31.08 1.82 -22.89
N LEU A 227 29.92 2.17 -23.48
CA LEU A 227 28.81 2.83 -22.79
C LEU A 227 27.47 2.08 -22.92
N ASP A 228 27.48 0.86 -23.42
CA ASP A 228 26.33 -0.03 -23.33
C ASP A 228 26.07 -0.43 -21.86
N PRO A 229 24.80 -0.67 -21.47
CA PRO A 229 24.42 -0.91 -20.08
C PRO A 229 25.07 -2.16 -19.47
N ASP A 230 25.47 -3.14 -20.27
CA ASP A 230 26.14 -4.36 -19.82
C ASP A 230 27.68 -4.24 -19.79
N THR A 231 28.26 -3.13 -20.26
CA THR A 231 29.72 -2.87 -20.22
C THR A 231 30.35 -3.12 -18.85
N PRO A 232 29.79 -2.61 -17.72
CA PRO A 232 30.41 -2.80 -16.41
C PRO A 232 30.53 -4.28 -16.03
N SER A 233 29.53 -5.08 -16.40
CA SER A 233 29.52 -6.52 -16.17
C SER A 233 30.47 -7.26 -17.12
N ARG A 234 30.50 -6.87 -18.40
CA ARG A 234 31.33 -7.47 -19.46
C ARG A 234 32.82 -7.22 -19.26
N GLU A 235 33.20 -5.96 -19.02
CA GLU A 235 34.60 -5.56 -18.81
C GLU A 235 35.09 -5.79 -17.37
N ARG A 236 34.16 -5.96 -16.42
CA ARG A 236 34.44 -6.01 -14.97
C ARG A 236 35.19 -4.76 -14.47
N LEU A 237 34.85 -3.62 -15.06
CA LEU A 237 35.35 -2.30 -14.70
C LEU A 237 34.18 -1.43 -14.22
N PRO A 238 34.41 -0.54 -13.25
CA PRO A 238 33.35 0.35 -12.76
C PRO A 238 33.08 1.51 -13.73
N THR A 239 31.90 2.10 -13.63
CA THR A 239 31.61 3.44 -14.16
C THR A 239 32.20 4.50 -13.23
N ASN A 240 32.21 5.77 -13.66
CA ASN A 240 32.61 6.86 -12.79
C ASN A 240 31.75 6.90 -11.52
N ASN A 241 32.36 7.11 -10.35
CA ASN A 241 31.65 7.12 -9.06
C ASN A 241 30.44 8.07 -9.03
N ARG A 242 30.52 9.24 -9.69
CA ARG A 242 29.38 10.18 -9.75
C ARG A 242 28.23 9.64 -10.58
N ASP A 243 28.54 9.01 -11.71
CA ASP A 243 27.53 8.38 -12.56
C ASP A 243 26.89 7.18 -11.86
N HIS A 244 27.69 6.39 -11.13
CA HIS A 244 27.18 5.28 -10.32
C HIS A 244 26.25 5.76 -9.19
N GLU A 245 26.59 6.85 -8.51
CA GLU A 245 25.71 7.47 -7.49
C GLU A 245 24.41 8.01 -8.11
N ASP A 246 24.48 8.65 -9.27
CA ASP A 246 23.30 9.14 -10.01
C ASP A 246 22.39 7.98 -10.44
N GLU A 247 22.97 6.89 -10.94
CA GLU A 247 22.25 5.68 -11.32
C GLU A 247 21.58 5.02 -10.11
N CYS A 248 22.29 4.90 -8.98
CA CYS A 248 21.71 4.39 -7.73
C CYS A 248 20.51 5.24 -7.26
N ARG A 249 20.59 6.58 -7.40
CA ARG A 249 19.47 7.49 -7.11
C ARG A 249 18.31 7.26 -8.08
N LEU A 250 18.59 7.08 -9.37
CA LEU A 250 17.57 6.81 -10.39
C LEU A 250 16.82 5.51 -10.11
N PHE A 251 17.54 4.40 -9.90
CA PHE A 251 16.92 3.11 -9.58
C PHE A 251 16.09 3.16 -8.31
N ARG A 252 16.57 3.90 -7.29
CA ARG A 252 15.79 4.15 -6.08
C ARG A 252 14.48 4.84 -6.41
N SER A 253 14.50 5.89 -7.23
CA SER A 253 13.28 6.60 -7.65
C SER A 253 12.34 5.76 -8.50
N VAL A 254 12.89 4.97 -9.43
CA VAL A 254 12.11 4.03 -10.25
C VAL A 254 11.43 2.98 -9.37
N PHE A 255 12.15 2.31 -8.48
CA PHE A 255 11.59 1.32 -7.54
C PHE A 255 10.41 1.89 -6.77
N PHE A 256 10.57 3.14 -6.37
CA PHE A 256 9.61 3.86 -5.57
C PHE A 256 8.35 4.28 -6.34
N HIS A 257 8.45 4.57 -7.64
CA HIS A 257 7.29 4.70 -8.52
C HIS A 257 6.62 3.35 -8.79
N LEU A 258 7.39 2.25 -8.94
CA LEU A 258 6.83 0.90 -9.04
C LEU A 258 6.03 0.53 -7.79
N ARG A 259 6.58 0.82 -6.60
CA ARG A 259 5.90 0.62 -5.30
C ARG A 259 4.63 1.44 -5.15
N ALA A 260 4.47 2.52 -5.92
CA ALA A 260 3.28 3.36 -5.95
C ALA A 260 2.33 3.06 -7.12
N GLY A 261 2.56 1.98 -7.88
CA GLY A 261 1.75 1.64 -9.06
C GLY A 261 1.89 2.64 -10.22
N GLN A 262 2.84 3.55 -10.15
CA GLN A 262 3.07 4.61 -11.14
C GLN A 262 4.02 4.12 -12.25
N LEU A 263 3.65 3.01 -12.90
CA LEU A 263 4.49 2.30 -13.87
C LEU A 263 4.90 3.21 -15.04
N GLN A 264 3.95 4.00 -15.55
CA GLN A 264 4.21 4.95 -16.63
C GLN A 264 5.20 6.04 -16.21
N ARG A 265 5.06 6.60 -15.00
CA ARG A 265 5.98 7.62 -14.49
C ARG A 265 7.39 7.05 -14.28
N ALA A 266 7.49 5.81 -13.79
CA ALA A 266 8.78 5.13 -13.62
C ALA A 266 9.52 4.99 -14.96
N GLN A 267 8.79 4.62 -16.01
CA GLN A 267 9.32 4.49 -17.36
C GLN A 267 9.75 5.85 -17.94
N GLU A 268 8.90 6.87 -17.84
CA GLU A 268 9.21 8.24 -18.27
C GLU A 268 10.44 8.77 -17.55
N LEU A 269 10.56 8.52 -16.25
CA LEU A 269 11.71 8.94 -15.46
C LEU A 269 13.01 8.31 -15.96
N ALA A 270 13.00 7.01 -16.29
CA ALA A 270 14.15 6.34 -16.87
C ALA A 270 14.52 6.91 -18.25
N ALA A 271 13.51 7.18 -19.10
CA ALA A 271 13.71 7.75 -20.43
C ALA A 271 14.22 9.20 -20.39
N ASP A 272 13.68 10.04 -19.50
CA ASP A 272 14.07 11.43 -19.31
C ASP A 272 15.52 11.58 -18.82
N ASN A 273 16.05 10.54 -18.14
CA ASN A 273 17.44 10.45 -17.70
C ASN A 273 18.33 9.65 -18.66
N SER A 274 17.86 9.38 -19.89
CA SER A 274 18.61 8.64 -20.93
C SER A 274 18.98 7.19 -20.58
N HIS A 275 18.35 6.58 -19.59
CA HIS A 275 18.48 5.14 -19.30
C HIS A 275 17.43 4.35 -20.09
N TYR A 276 17.57 4.34 -21.42
CA TYR A 276 16.59 3.73 -22.33
C TYR A 276 16.46 2.21 -22.20
N SER A 277 17.53 1.52 -21.82
CA SER A 277 17.50 0.09 -21.53
C SER A 277 16.59 -0.23 -20.33
N LEU A 278 16.70 0.57 -19.26
CA LEU A 278 15.80 0.49 -18.12
C LEU A 278 14.37 0.85 -18.50
N ALA A 279 14.17 1.91 -19.28
CA ALA A 279 12.85 2.28 -19.78
C ALA A 279 12.19 1.17 -20.64
N ALA A 280 12.99 0.43 -21.42
CA ALA A 280 12.51 -0.72 -22.19
C ALA A 280 12.16 -1.91 -21.29
N ALA A 281 12.99 -2.23 -20.29
CA ALA A 281 12.68 -3.26 -19.30
C ALA A 281 11.39 -2.93 -18.52
N LEU A 282 11.15 -1.64 -18.25
CA LEU A 282 9.93 -1.14 -17.62
C LEU A 282 8.70 -1.17 -18.54
N GLU A 283 8.75 -1.62 -19.79
CA GLU A 283 7.53 -1.91 -20.58
C GLU A 283 6.99 -3.33 -20.35
N GLU A 284 7.78 -4.19 -19.70
CA GLU A 284 7.46 -5.61 -19.51
C GLU A 284 6.27 -5.87 -18.59
N TRP A 285 5.78 -4.85 -17.87
CA TRP A 285 4.55 -4.98 -17.07
C TRP A 285 3.29 -5.12 -17.93
N ARG A 286 3.33 -4.71 -19.21
CA ARG A 286 2.18 -4.82 -20.12
C ARG A 286 2.15 -6.20 -20.76
N PRO A 287 1.09 -7.02 -20.52
CA PRO A 287 0.90 -8.26 -21.25
C PRO A 287 0.81 -8.00 -22.76
N TYR A 288 1.35 -8.91 -23.56
CA TYR A 288 1.27 -8.77 -25.01
C TYR A 288 -0.18 -8.78 -25.52
N HIS A 289 -0.50 -7.83 -26.40
CA HIS A 289 -1.78 -7.76 -27.09
C HIS A 289 -1.63 -7.06 -28.44
N ASP A 290 -2.12 -7.73 -29.49
CA ASP A 290 -2.29 -7.15 -30.81
C ASP A 290 -3.79 -6.98 -31.10
N PRO A 291 -4.32 -5.73 -31.09
CA PRO A 291 -5.73 -5.47 -31.37
C PRO A 291 -6.18 -5.89 -32.77
N ASN A 292 -5.24 -6.11 -33.70
CA ASN A 292 -5.55 -6.50 -35.07
C ASN A 292 -5.65 -8.02 -35.24
N ASN A 293 -5.23 -8.80 -34.24
CA ASN A 293 -5.25 -10.25 -34.33
C ASN A 293 -6.70 -10.77 -34.26
N GLY A 294 -7.17 -11.44 -35.33
CA GLY A 294 -8.54 -11.94 -35.46
C GLY A 294 -9.60 -10.90 -35.84
N SER A 295 -9.21 -9.69 -36.25
CA SER A 295 -10.15 -8.75 -36.88
C SER A 295 -10.37 -9.15 -38.34
N ILE A 296 -11.64 -9.32 -38.76
CA ILE A 296 -11.98 -9.56 -40.16
C ILE A 296 -11.54 -8.33 -40.97
N MET A 297 -10.79 -8.55 -42.05
CA MET A 297 -10.26 -7.49 -42.93
C MET A 297 -11.31 -6.38 -43.17
N GLY A 298 -11.05 -5.16 -42.71
CA GLY A 298 -11.99 -4.04 -42.88
C GLY A 298 -11.90 -2.88 -41.88
N ALA A 299 -11.01 -2.90 -40.89
CA ALA A 299 -10.79 -1.72 -40.04
C ALA A 299 -9.97 -0.66 -40.79
N ASP A 300 -10.52 0.55 -40.96
CA ASP A 300 -9.90 1.68 -41.68
C ASP A 300 -8.59 2.20 -41.04
N SER A 301 -8.19 1.69 -39.86
CA SER A 301 -6.89 2.00 -39.24
C SER A 301 -6.35 0.82 -38.43
N MET A 302 -5.11 0.42 -38.73
CA MET A 302 -4.36 -0.59 -37.96
C MET A 302 -3.86 0.04 -36.66
N GLN A 303 -4.09 -0.62 -35.52
CA GLN A 303 -3.67 -0.13 -34.21
C GLN A 303 -2.32 -0.75 -33.81
N PRO A 304 -1.45 -0.07 -33.06
CA PRO A 304 -0.16 -0.65 -32.66
C PRO A 304 -0.37 -1.76 -31.64
N ALA A 305 0.32 -2.89 -31.85
CA ALA A 305 0.48 -3.93 -30.83
C ALA A 305 1.24 -3.38 -29.62
N ARG A 306 0.97 -3.93 -28.44
CA ARG A 306 1.56 -3.50 -27.16
C ARG A 306 2.10 -4.70 -26.39
N GLY A 307 3.03 -4.43 -25.47
CA GLY A 307 3.69 -5.45 -24.65
C GLY A 307 4.74 -6.24 -25.41
N ASN A 308 5.43 -7.15 -24.70
CA ASN A 308 6.49 -7.98 -25.27
C ASN A 308 5.98 -9.40 -25.51
N LEU A 309 5.90 -9.82 -26.77
CA LEU A 309 5.53 -11.19 -27.13
C LEU A 309 6.45 -12.22 -26.47
N TYR A 310 7.74 -11.92 -26.26
CA TYR A 310 8.72 -12.81 -25.62
C TYR A 310 9.00 -12.42 -24.17
N ARG A 311 7.96 -12.02 -23.42
CA ARG A 311 8.05 -11.66 -21.99
C ARG A 311 8.81 -12.68 -21.15
N ASN A 312 8.74 -13.98 -21.47
CA ASN A 312 9.46 -15.02 -20.73
C ASN A 312 11.00 -14.87 -20.78
N LEU A 313 11.56 -14.41 -21.91
CA LEU A 313 13.01 -14.17 -22.05
C LEU A 313 13.42 -12.94 -21.23
N SER A 314 12.66 -11.87 -21.41
CA SER A 314 12.75 -10.62 -20.65
C SER A 314 12.73 -10.86 -19.13
N LYS A 315 11.73 -11.61 -18.66
CA LYS A 315 11.58 -12.00 -17.25
C LYS A 315 12.79 -12.79 -16.74
N HIS A 316 13.32 -13.71 -17.55
CA HIS A 316 14.52 -14.47 -17.20
C HIS A 316 15.73 -13.53 -17.03
N ALA A 317 15.96 -12.60 -17.96
CA ALA A 317 17.03 -11.60 -17.86
C ALA A 317 16.87 -10.70 -16.63
N CYS A 318 15.65 -10.24 -16.35
CA CYS A 318 15.33 -9.49 -15.13
C CYS A 318 15.63 -10.32 -13.86
N TRP A 319 15.33 -11.62 -13.86
CA TRP A 319 15.67 -12.48 -12.73
C TRP A 319 17.18 -12.59 -12.51
N GLU A 320 17.96 -12.79 -13.57
CA GLU A 320 19.42 -12.85 -13.50
C GLU A 320 20.02 -11.53 -12.97
N ALA A 321 19.56 -10.39 -13.49
CA ALA A 321 19.97 -9.07 -13.03
C ALA A 321 19.61 -8.84 -11.54
N ALA A 322 18.40 -9.24 -11.12
CA ALA A 322 17.98 -9.16 -9.72
C ALA A 322 18.83 -10.03 -8.78
N SER A 323 19.35 -11.14 -9.31
CA SER A 323 20.15 -12.12 -8.57
C SER A 323 21.64 -11.77 -8.57
N ASN A 324 22.08 -10.83 -9.41
CA ASN A 324 23.47 -10.41 -9.51
C ASN A 324 23.88 -9.54 -8.30
N PRO A 325 24.84 -9.98 -7.47
CA PRO A 325 25.28 -9.21 -6.31
C PRO A 325 26.08 -7.95 -6.66
N THR A 326 26.54 -7.78 -7.91
CA THR A 326 27.24 -6.56 -8.35
C THR A 326 26.28 -5.41 -8.62
N CYS A 327 25.00 -5.70 -8.87
CA CYS A 327 23.96 -4.70 -9.07
C CYS A 327 23.61 -4.01 -7.75
N SER A 328 23.21 -2.74 -7.85
CA SER A 328 22.85 -1.95 -6.66
C SER A 328 21.58 -2.48 -5.97
N LEU A 329 21.38 -2.11 -4.70
CA LEU A 329 20.20 -2.53 -3.92
C LEU A 329 18.88 -2.30 -4.67
N TYR A 330 18.67 -1.07 -5.16
CA TYR A 330 17.41 -0.71 -5.81
C TYR A 330 17.32 -1.19 -7.25
N GLU A 331 18.45 -1.37 -7.95
CA GLU A 331 18.47 -2.03 -9.25
C GLU A 331 17.99 -3.47 -9.14
N ARG A 332 18.53 -4.22 -8.18
CA ARG A 332 18.07 -5.58 -7.88
C ARG A 332 16.60 -5.61 -7.48
N ALA A 333 16.15 -4.62 -6.71
CA ALA A 333 14.75 -4.53 -6.32
C ALA A 333 13.80 -4.21 -7.50
N VAL A 334 14.20 -3.34 -8.43
CA VAL A 334 13.44 -3.05 -9.67
C VAL A 334 13.32 -4.30 -10.53
N TYR A 335 14.44 -4.97 -10.82
CA TYR A 335 14.38 -6.18 -11.63
C TYR A 335 13.70 -7.35 -10.90
N GLY A 336 13.80 -7.42 -9.57
CA GLY A 336 13.05 -8.36 -8.77
C GLY A 336 11.55 -8.10 -8.83
N ALA A 337 11.15 -6.83 -8.84
CA ALA A 337 9.79 -6.40 -9.08
C ALA A 337 9.28 -6.77 -10.49
N LEU A 338 10.10 -6.74 -11.53
CA LEU A 338 9.69 -7.12 -12.89
C LEU A 338 9.63 -8.65 -13.09
N SER A 339 10.42 -9.41 -12.32
CA SER A 339 10.57 -10.86 -12.48
C SER A 339 9.86 -11.71 -11.42
N GLY A 340 9.29 -11.10 -10.38
CA GLY A 340 8.70 -11.82 -9.24
C GLY A 340 9.73 -12.33 -8.22
N ASN A 341 10.99 -11.88 -8.29
CA ASN A 341 12.03 -12.26 -7.33
C ASN A 341 11.85 -11.50 -6.00
N VAL A 342 11.05 -12.09 -5.10
CA VAL A 342 10.77 -11.52 -3.77
C VAL A 342 12.03 -11.34 -2.94
N GLN A 343 13.02 -12.23 -3.04
CA GLN A 343 14.26 -12.15 -2.26
C GLN A 343 15.12 -10.94 -2.66
N ALA A 344 15.08 -10.54 -3.93
CA ALA A 344 15.76 -9.34 -4.41
C ALA A 344 15.02 -8.04 -4.01
N MET A 345 13.69 -8.07 -3.88
CA MET A 345 12.89 -6.92 -3.45
C MET A 345 12.99 -6.63 -1.96
N LEU A 346 12.90 -7.67 -1.11
CA LEU A 346 12.77 -7.52 0.34
C LEU A 346 13.85 -6.63 1.00
N PRO A 347 15.13 -6.65 0.59
CA PRO A 347 16.15 -5.75 1.14
C PRO A 347 15.87 -4.25 0.96
N ALA A 348 15.09 -3.88 -0.06
CA ALA A 348 14.67 -2.49 -0.31
C ALA A 348 13.35 -2.12 0.40
N CYS A 349 12.65 -3.10 0.98
CA CYS A 349 11.35 -2.93 1.66
C CYS A 349 11.54 -2.70 3.16
N THR A 350 11.30 -1.47 3.63
CA THR A 350 11.58 -1.09 5.03
C THR A 350 10.37 -1.19 5.93
N THR A 351 9.16 -0.94 5.40
CA THR A 351 7.91 -0.98 6.17
C THR A 351 7.20 -2.33 6.07
N TRP A 352 6.21 -2.54 6.92
CA TRP A 352 5.31 -3.69 6.83
C TRP A 352 4.57 -3.71 5.50
N GLU A 353 4.08 -2.55 5.05
CA GLU A 353 3.35 -2.38 3.81
C GLU A 353 4.22 -2.69 2.59
N ASP A 354 5.49 -2.29 2.59
CA ASP A 354 6.44 -2.62 1.53
C ASP A 354 6.71 -4.12 1.45
N LYS A 355 6.89 -4.75 2.62
CA LYS A 355 7.14 -6.18 2.74
C LYS A 355 5.92 -7.02 2.36
N LEU A 356 4.71 -6.55 2.65
CA LEU A 356 3.47 -7.16 2.19
C LEU A 356 3.33 -6.99 0.67
N TRP A 357 3.56 -5.79 0.15
CA TRP A 357 3.49 -5.49 -1.29
C TRP A 357 4.43 -6.40 -2.08
N ALA A 358 5.69 -6.53 -1.68
CA ALA A 358 6.67 -7.37 -2.37
C ALA A 358 6.24 -8.85 -2.43
N ARG A 359 5.69 -9.38 -1.32
CA ARG A 359 5.21 -10.76 -1.27
C ARG A 359 3.94 -10.96 -2.10
N MET A 360 2.95 -10.09 -1.96
CA MET A 360 1.69 -10.18 -2.70
C MET A 360 1.92 -10.02 -4.20
N ARG A 361 2.83 -9.12 -4.60
CA ARG A 361 3.22 -8.94 -6.00
C ARG A 361 3.94 -10.16 -6.58
N ALA A 362 4.77 -10.84 -5.79
CA ALA A 362 5.35 -12.13 -6.20
C ALA A 362 4.28 -13.23 -6.32
N VAL A 363 3.29 -13.28 -5.42
CA VAL A 363 2.16 -14.22 -5.52
C VAL A 363 1.35 -13.99 -6.81
N VAL A 364 1.04 -12.73 -7.13
CA VAL A 364 0.37 -12.36 -8.39
C VAL A 364 1.21 -12.80 -9.59
N ASP A 365 2.51 -12.50 -9.58
CA ASP A 365 3.41 -12.89 -10.68
C ASP A 365 3.40 -14.41 -10.89
N VAL A 366 3.44 -15.21 -9.82
CA VAL A 366 3.35 -16.68 -9.93
C VAL A 366 2.01 -17.13 -10.54
N CYS A 367 0.90 -16.52 -10.13
CA CYS A 367 -0.42 -16.84 -10.71
C CYS A 367 -0.48 -16.55 -12.20
N VAL A 368 -0.01 -15.36 -12.61
CA VAL A 368 0.02 -14.92 -14.01
C VAL A 368 0.95 -15.80 -14.82
N GLU A 369 2.17 -16.04 -14.34
CA GLU A 369 3.18 -16.82 -15.03
C GLU A 369 2.74 -18.26 -15.26
N GLN A 370 2.17 -18.92 -14.24
CA GLN A 370 1.65 -20.28 -14.40
C GLN A 370 0.57 -20.36 -15.49
N LYS A 371 -0.33 -19.37 -15.54
CA LYS A 371 -1.41 -19.34 -16.53
C LYS A 371 -0.87 -19.08 -17.93
N LEU A 372 0.01 -18.10 -18.09
CA LEU A 372 0.63 -17.76 -19.37
C LEU A 372 1.45 -18.93 -19.90
N ARG A 373 2.33 -19.53 -19.09
CA ARG A 373 3.14 -20.68 -19.54
C ARG A 373 2.28 -21.85 -20.00
N THR A 374 1.20 -22.17 -19.28
CA THR A 374 0.28 -23.24 -19.67
C THR A 374 -0.35 -22.97 -21.05
N ALA A 375 -0.71 -21.72 -21.33
CA ALA A 375 -1.28 -21.33 -22.63
C ALA A 375 -0.22 -21.31 -23.75
N THR A 376 1.00 -20.84 -23.46
CA THR A 376 2.04 -20.60 -24.47
C THR A 376 2.89 -21.83 -24.78
N GLN A 377 3.00 -22.80 -23.87
CA GLN A 377 3.81 -24.03 -24.06
C GLN A 377 3.40 -24.85 -25.28
N GLN A 378 2.14 -24.72 -25.73
CA GLN A 378 1.65 -25.41 -26.92
C GLN A 378 2.11 -24.73 -28.22
N ALA A 379 2.37 -23.41 -28.18
CA ALA A 379 2.73 -22.61 -29.34
C ALA A 379 4.25 -22.45 -29.54
N ARG A 380 5.03 -22.38 -28.45
CA ARG A 380 6.49 -22.24 -28.52
C ARG A 380 7.22 -22.81 -27.31
N SER A 381 8.51 -23.08 -27.49
CA SER A 381 9.43 -23.40 -26.39
C SER A 381 9.59 -22.19 -25.46
N LEU A 382 9.62 -22.45 -24.16
CA LEU A 382 9.81 -21.44 -23.11
C LEU A 382 11.08 -21.76 -22.33
N GLU A 383 11.81 -20.71 -21.94
CA GLU A 383 12.92 -20.86 -21.00
C GLU A 383 12.44 -21.50 -19.68
N PRO A 384 13.27 -22.36 -19.06
CA PRO A 384 12.96 -22.92 -17.76
C PRO A 384 12.86 -21.80 -16.72
N GLN A 385 12.02 -22.00 -15.71
CA GLN A 385 12.01 -21.06 -14.59
C GLN A 385 13.30 -21.22 -13.79
N PRO A 386 13.82 -20.13 -13.23
CA PRO A 386 14.97 -20.17 -12.33
C PRO A 386 14.73 -21.16 -11.17
N PRO A 387 15.77 -21.82 -10.63
CA PRO A 387 15.63 -22.81 -9.56
C PRO A 387 14.93 -22.27 -8.30
N ASP A 388 15.16 -20.99 -7.98
CA ASP A 388 14.60 -20.32 -6.79
C ASP A 388 13.22 -19.67 -7.07
N TYR A 389 12.69 -19.79 -8.30
CA TYR A 389 11.35 -19.32 -8.61
C TYR A 389 10.30 -20.21 -7.92
N PRO A 390 9.27 -19.64 -7.26
CA PRO A 390 8.28 -20.44 -6.54
C PRO A 390 7.58 -21.46 -7.44
N CYS A 391 7.52 -22.72 -7.00
CA CYS A 391 6.80 -23.77 -7.72
C CYS A 391 5.27 -23.56 -7.73
N GLY A 392 4.75 -22.78 -6.78
CA GLY A 392 3.34 -22.53 -6.59
C GLY A 392 3.07 -21.19 -5.90
N ARG A 393 1.85 -20.68 -6.07
CA ARG A 393 1.41 -19.39 -5.50
C ARG A 393 1.31 -19.35 -3.98
N GLY A 394 1.35 -20.51 -3.31
CA GLY A 394 1.19 -20.63 -1.85
C GLY A 394 -0.21 -20.25 -1.38
N THR A 395 -0.32 -19.82 -0.12
CA THR A 395 -1.57 -19.31 0.48
C THR A 395 -1.35 -17.93 1.08
N LEU A 396 -2.43 -17.17 1.30
CA LEU A 396 -2.33 -15.84 1.92
C LEU A 396 -1.88 -15.92 3.38
N GLU A 397 -2.29 -16.97 4.09
CA GLU A 397 -1.88 -17.23 5.48
C GLU A 397 -0.37 -17.44 5.57
N ALA A 398 0.21 -18.11 4.55
CA ALA A 398 1.66 -18.27 4.47
C ALA A 398 2.38 -16.93 4.29
N VAL A 399 1.85 -16.05 3.44
CA VAL A 399 2.38 -14.69 3.25
C VAL A 399 2.40 -13.91 4.56
N PHE A 400 1.30 -13.92 5.33
CA PHE A 400 1.22 -13.19 6.59
C PHE A 400 2.06 -13.82 7.70
N ARG A 401 2.20 -15.15 7.73
CA ARG A 401 3.13 -15.83 8.64
C ARG A 401 4.57 -15.42 8.37
N ASP A 402 4.99 -15.40 7.11
CA ASP A 402 6.34 -14.98 6.72
C ASP A 402 6.58 -13.49 6.97
N LEU A 403 5.52 -12.68 6.87
CA LEU A 403 5.54 -11.26 7.21
C LEU A 403 5.73 -11.04 8.70
N GLN A 404 5.04 -11.82 9.54
CA GLN A 404 5.17 -11.78 11.00
C GLN A 404 6.59 -12.12 11.46
N VAL A 405 7.23 -13.11 10.83
CA VAL A 405 8.63 -13.48 11.11
C VAL A 405 9.61 -12.37 10.69
N ALA A 406 9.28 -11.63 9.62
CA ALA A 406 10.11 -10.54 9.09
C ALA A 406 9.82 -9.16 9.72
N ALA A 407 8.80 -9.05 10.59
CA ALA A 407 8.50 -7.84 11.32
C ALA A 407 9.61 -7.58 12.36
N GLY A 408 10.27 -6.42 12.29
CA GLY A 408 11.28 -6.03 13.26
C GLY A 408 10.66 -5.41 14.52
N GLU A 409 11.45 -5.23 15.57
CA GLU A 409 11.01 -4.63 16.84
C GLU A 409 10.55 -3.15 16.75
N GLY A 410 10.65 -2.52 15.58
CA GLY A 410 10.45 -1.08 15.36
C GLY A 410 9.03 -0.60 15.05
N GLU A 411 8.03 -1.49 14.95
CA GLU A 411 6.63 -1.07 14.75
C GLU A 411 6.05 -0.38 16.00
N THR A 412 5.41 0.77 15.80
CA THR A 412 4.66 1.43 16.86
C THR A 412 3.45 0.59 17.28
N ARG A 413 2.95 0.80 18.50
CA ARG A 413 1.81 0.06 19.05
C ARG A 413 0.56 0.17 18.15
N GLY A 414 0.24 1.38 17.69
CA GLY A 414 -0.91 1.62 16.82
C GLY A 414 -0.82 0.93 15.47
N GLN A 415 0.38 0.81 14.89
CA GLN A 415 0.60 0.11 13.62
C GLN A 415 0.32 -1.39 13.75
N LYS A 416 0.81 -2.03 14.82
CA LYS A 416 0.64 -3.48 15.04
C LYS A 416 -0.82 -3.92 15.00
N ILE A 417 -1.68 -3.23 15.75
CA ILE A 417 -3.10 -3.59 15.82
C ILE A 417 -3.84 -3.33 14.50
N THR A 418 -3.47 -2.28 13.77
CA THR A 418 -4.05 -2.03 12.46
C THR A 418 -3.61 -3.06 11.42
N HIS A 419 -2.38 -3.58 11.53
CA HIS A 419 -1.91 -4.68 10.69
C HIS A 419 -2.63 -5.99 11.01
N ILE A 420 -2.97 -6.25 12.27
CA ILE A 420 -3.84 -7.39 12.67
C ILE A 420 -5.20 -7.25 11.98
N LEU A 421 -5.82 -6.07 12.03
CA LEU A 421 -7.10 -5.82 11.38
C LEU A 421 -7.02 -6.00 9.86
N GLN A 422 -6.04 -5.38 9.20
CA GLN A 422 -5.83 -5.49 7.76
C GLN A 422 -5.55 -6.94 7.32
N ARG A 423 -4.77 -7.70 8.10
CA ARG A 423 -4.57 -9.13 7.90
C ARG A 423 -5.89 -9.88 7.96
N GLY A 424 -6.70 -9.64 8.99
CA GLY A 424 -8.03 -10.23 9.13
C GLY A 424 -8.94 -9.98 7.93
N LEU A 425 -8.97 -8.73 7.45
CA LEU A 425 -9.76 -8.34 6.28
C LEU A 425 -9.30 -9.06 5.01
N VAL A 426 -7.99 -9.20 4.78
CA VAL A 426 -7.44 -9.90 3.61
C VAL A 426 -7.68 -11.40 3.67
N LEU A 427 -7.51 -12.01 4.85
CA LEU A 427 -7.75 -13.44 5.08
C LEU A 427 -9.24 -13.79 5.18
N ASP A 428 -10.11 -12.79 5.27
CA ASP A 428 -11.55 -12.97 5.52
C ASP A 428 -11.87 -13.64 6.86
N ASP A 429 -11.02 -13.41 7.87
CA ASP A 429 -11.11 -14.00 9.21
C ASP A 429 -11.45 -12.91 10.24
N ALA A 430 -12.72 -12.49 10.25
CA ALA A 430 -13.19 -11.42 11.12
C ALA A 430 -13.20 -11.83 12.60
N VAL A 431 -13.57 -13.08 12.91
CA VAL A 431 -13.75 -13.55 14.29
C VAL A 431 -12.42 -13.58 15.04
N SER A 432 -11.43 -14.32 14.53
CA SER A 432 -10.12 -14.44 15.18
C SER A 432 -9.41 -13.09 15.27
N THR A 433 -9.63 -12.22 14.29
CA THR A 433 -9.07 -10.87 14.26
C THR A 433 -9.65 -10.00 15.38
N ILE A 434 -10.96 -10.05 15.63
CA ILE A 434 -11.56 -9.28 16.72
C ILE A 434 -11.12 -9.82 18.09
N GLU A 435 -11.00 -11.14 18.25
CA GLU A 435 -10.48 -11.73 19.49
C GLU A 435 -9.03 -11.27 19.77
N GLU A 436 -8.15 -11.30 18.76
CA GLU A 436 -6.77 -10.83 18.92
C GLU A 436 -6.69 -9.32 19.22
N ILE A 437 -7.56 -8.51 18.61
CA ILE A 437 -7.69 -7.07 18.89
C ILE A 437 -8.17 -6.86 20.33
N HIS A 438 -9.17 -7.60 20.78
CA HIS A 438 -9.68 -7.53 22.15
C HIS A 438 -8.58 -7.87 23.16
N ASP A 439 -7.91 -9.01 23.00
CA ASP A 439 -6.83 -9.42 23.89
C ASP A 439 -5.70 -8.39 23.92
N TRP A 440 -5.38 -7.79 22.77
CA TRP A 440 -4.40 -6.71 22.68
C TRP A 440 -4.84 -5.44 23.42
N VAL A 441 -6.12 -5.06 23.35
CA VAL A 441 -6.66 -3.89 24.08
C VAL A 441 -6.72 -4.17 25.58
N SER A 442 -7.14 -5.38 25.99
CA SER A 442 -7.23 -5.78 27.40
C SER A 442 -5.86 -5.91 28.08
N ALA A 443 -4.82 -6.28 27.34
CA ALA A 443 -3.47 -6.44 27.88
C ALA A 443 -2.73 -5.11 28.12
N GLN A 444 -3.34 -3.96 27.83
CA GLN A 444 -2.63 -2.68 27.85
C GLN A 444 -2.52 -2.05 29.22
N VAL A 445 -1.33 -1.51 29.52
CA VAL A 445 -1.09 -0.68 30.70
C VAL A 445 -1.51 0.78 30.47
N ILE A 446 -1.45 1.24 29.22
CA ILE A 446 -1.84 2.59 28.81
C ILE A 446 -2.99 2.43 27.82
N GLU A 447 -4.10 3.10 28.10
CA GLU A 447 -5.27 2.98 27.25
C GLU A 447 -5.04 3.58 25.85
N PRO A 448 -5.58 2.96 24.79
CA PRO A 448 -5.50 3.51 23.44
C PRO A 448 -6.17 4.89 23.32
N PRO A 449 -5.77 5.75 22.37
CA PRO A 449 -6.46 7.00 22.10
C PRO A 449 -7.94 6.79 21.72
N LEU A 450 -8.82 7.69 22.16
CA LEU A 450 -10.26 7.59 21.88
C LEU A 450 -10.58 7.54 20.38
N LEU A 451 -9.80 8.27 19.57
CA LEU A 451 -9.87 8.24 18.10
C LEU A 451 -9.74 6.82 17.53
N PHE A 452 -8.86 6.02 18.12
CA PHE A 452 -8.62 4.64 17.71
C PHE A 452 -9.72 3.69 18.24
N MET A 453 -10.20 3.91 19.46
CA MET A 453 -11.34 3.15 20.00
C MET A 453 -12.61 3.36 19.16
N ARG A 454 -12.85 4.59 18.67
CA ARG A 454 -13.95 4.87 17.72
C ARG A 454 -13.81 4.03 16.47
N PHE A 455 -12.61 3.98 15.88
CA PHE A 455 -12.37 3.20 14.67
C PHE A 455 -12.72 1.71 14.89
N LEU A 456 -12.23 1.11 15.98
CA LEU A 456 -12.55 -0.28 16.32
C LEU A 456 -14.05 -0.50 16.54
N ALA A 457 -14.72 0.39 17.28
CA ALA A 457 -16.16 0.30 17.54
C ALA A 457 -16.97 0.35 16.24
N HIS A 458 -16.66 1.27 15.32
CA HIS A 458 -17.36 1.36 14.04
C HIS A 458 -17.02 0.20 13.10
N MET A 459 -15.82 -0.38 13.20
CA MET A 459 -15.51 -1.64 12.52
C MET A 459 -16.36 -2.80 13.04
N VAL A 460 -16.56 -2.91 14.36
CA VAL A 460 -17.46 -3.91 14.95
C VAL A 460 -18.91 -3.70 14.48
N LEU A 461 -19.42 -2.47 14.52
CA LEU A 461 -20.77 -2.14 14.03
C LEU A 461 -20.93 -2.51 12.55
N PHE A 462 -19.93 -2.18 11.73
CA PHE A 462 -19.90 -2.52 10.32
C PHE A 462 -19.90 -4.05 10.08
N LEU A 463 -19.08 -4.81 10.82
CA LEU A 463 -19.06 -6.27 10.70
C LEU A 463 -20.39 -6.91 11.10
N ARG A 464 -21.09 -6.34 12.10
CA ARG A 464 -22.44 -6.76 12.51
C ARG A 464 -23.47 -6.51 11.40
N GLN A 465 -23.40 -5.38 10.68
CA GLN A 465 -24.29 -5.11 9.54
C GLN A 465 -24.12 -6.10 8.39
N LEU A 466 -22.93 -6.68 8.23
CA LEU A 466 -22.64 -7.70 7.22
C LEU A 466 -23.09 -9.11 7.61
N ASP A 467 -23.82 -9.26 8.72
CA ASP A 467 -24.28 -10.55 9.29
C ASP A 467 -23.13 -11.55 9.48
N ARG A 468 -21.93 -11.04 9.74
CA ARG A 468 -20.83 -11.88 10.20
C ARG A 468 -21.11 -12.20 11.64
N GLU A 469 -21.12 -13.49 11.99
CA GLU A 469 -21.25 -14.02 13.35
C GLU A 469 -20.19 -13.41 14.29
N THR A 470 -20.44 -12.17 14.70
CA THR A 470 -19.61 -11.30 15.55
C THR A 470 -20.35 -11.06 16.86
N ASP A 471 -21.23 -12.00 17.22
CA ASP A 471 -21.82 -12.10 18.56
C ASP A 471 -20.83 -12.76 19.52
N THR A 472 -19.58 -12.31 19.47
CA THR A 472 -18.54 -12.72 20.41
C THR A 472 -18.50 -11.72 21.55
N GLY A 473 -18.20 -12.21 22.76
CA GLY A 473 -17.99 -11.34 23.91
C GLY A 473 -16.90 -10.28 23.67
N ALA A 474 -15.94 -10.56 22.77
CA ALA A 474 -14.91 -9.63 22.34
C ALA A 474 -15.45 -8.40 21.59
N CYS A 475 -16.42 -8.59 20.67
CA CYS A 475 -17.06 -7.49 19.96
C CYS A 475 -17.79 -6.55 20.92
N SER A 476 -18.58 -7.11 21.83
CA SER A 476 -19.32 -6.33 22.83
C SER A 476 -18.38 -5.65 23.81
N ALA A 477 -17.32 -6.32 24.28
CA ALA A 477 -16.32 -5.73 25.17
C ALA A 477 -15.60 -4.52 24.54
N LEU A 478 -15.17 -4.62 23.28
CA LEU A 478 -14.55 -3.50 22.57
C LEU A 478 -15.50 -2.31 22.41
N PHE A 479 -16.76 -2.59 22.07
CA PHE A 479 -17.78 -1.56 21.91
C PHE A 479 -18.12 -0.89 23.25
N CYS A 480 -18.35 -1.67 24.31
CA CYS A 480 -18.60 -1.15 25.66
C CYS A 480 -17.42 -0.31 26.17
N THR A 481 -16.18 -0.75 25.95
CA THR A 481 -14.98 0.04 26.29
C THR A 481 -15.00 1.41 25.61
N TYR A 482 -15.40 1.48 24.35
CA TYR A 482 -15.53 2.77 23.65
C TYR A 482 -16.66 3.64 24.22
N VAL A 483 -17.82 3.06 24.54
CA VAL A 483 -18.96 3.79 25.11
C VAL A 483 -18.64 4.33 26.51
N ASP A 484 -18.01 3.52 27.36
CA ASP A 484 -17.54 3.94 28.69
C ASP A 484 -16.57 5.11 28.58
N ARG A 485 -15.65 5.06 27.60
CA ARG A 485 -14.72 6.15 27.36
C ARG A 485 -15.36 7.42 26.81
N LEU A 486 -16.39 7.31 25.96
CA LEU A 486 -17.19 8.47 25.55
C LEU A 486 -17.86 9.13 26.76
N PHE A 487 -18.34 8.34 27.72
CA PHE A 487 -18.95 8.85 28.94
C PHE A 487 -17.91 9.59 29.82
N ASP A 488 -16.75 8.98 30.04
CA ASP A 488 -15.68 9.56 30.86
C ASP A 488 -15.12 10.87 30.28
N GLU A 489 -15.04 10.99 28.96
CA GLU A 489 -14.60 12.22 28.27
C GLU A 489 -15.73 13.26 28.08
N GLY A 490 -16.94 12.98 28.59
CA GLY A 490 -18.05 13.95 28.63
C GLY A 490 -18.87 14.03 27.33
N HIS A 491 -18.70 13.09 26.41
CA HIS A 491 -19.42 13.01 25.14
C HIS A 491 -20.80 12.32 25.28
N VAL A 492 -21.55 12.72 26.32
CA VAL A 492 -22.83 12.12 26.74
C VAL A 492 -23.89 12.01 25.63
N PRO A 493 -24.05 12.96 24.69
CA PRO A 493 -25.05 12.85 23.63
C PRO A 493 -24.90 11.62 22.73
N PHE A 494 -23.68 11.09 22.58
CA PHE A 494 -23.43 9.93 21.70
C PHE A 494 -23.66 8.60 22.41
N VAL A 495 -23.56 8.57 23.75
CA VAL A 495 -23.66 7.36 24.57
C VAL A 495 -25.02 6.67 24.39
N ALA A 496 -26.11 7.43 24.45
CA ALA A 496 -27.46 6.87 24.35
C ALA A 496 -27.72 6.17 23.01
N THR A 497 -27.26 6.78 21.92
CA THR A 497 -27.45 6.23 20.57
C THR A 497 -26.56 5.01 20.32
N HIS A 498 -25.31 5.02 20.80
CA HIS A 498 -24.43 3.86 20.71
C HIS A 498 -24.95 2.70 21.59
N ALA A 499 -25.39 2.99 22.81
CA ALA A 499 -25.98 1.99 23.70
C ALA A 499 -27.24 1.34 23.11
N ALA A 500 -28.04 2.09 22.34
CA ALA A 500 -29.21 1.54 21.65
C ALA A 500 -28.86 0.52 20.55
N THR A 501 -27.60 0.44 20.12
CA THR A 501 -27.12 -0.54 19.12
C THR A 501 -26.56 -1.81 19.75
N LEU A 502 -26.48 -1.89 21.08
CA LEU A 502 -26.08 -3.10 21.79
C LEU A 502 -27.19 -4.16 21.78
N PRO A 503 -26.85 -5.45 21.68
CA PRO A 503 -27.78 -6.52 21.95
C PRO A 503 -28.37 -6.36 23.36
N ALA A 504 -29.65 -6.69 23.56
CA ALA A 504 -30.31 -6.56 24.86
C ALA A 504 -29.71 -7.45 25.99
N SER A 505 -28.73 -8.28 25.66
CA SER A 505 -27.99 -9.16 26.57
C SER A 505 -26.70 -8.55 27.14
N ASP A 506 -26.25 -7.42 26.61
CA ASP A 506 -25.07 -6.65 27.04
C ASP A 506 -25.49 -5.31 27.64
#